data_AF-A0A3N5T5H6-F1
#
_entry.id   AF-A0A3N5T5H6-F1
#
_cell.length_a   1.000
_cell.length_b   1.000
_cell.length_c   1.000
_cell.angle_alpha   90.00
_cell.angle_beta   90.00
_cell.angle_gamma   90.00
#
_symmetry.space_group_name_H-M   'P 1'
#
loop_
_entity.id
_entity.type
_entity.pdbx_description
1 polymer ?
#
loop_
_entity_poly.entity_id
_entity_poly.type
_entity_poly.pdbx_seq_one_letter_code
_entity_poly.pdbx_strand_id
1 'polypeptide(L)'
;MTADSGERETVFTWTPFEGAEGYIFSIDDAEGEMLTHSAVMLPAETTTHSYSFEEEDLGRGPFTALVRAWAETEGNICIAEAGVDFGTADAGVCAGIDVTPNVVPGDERLVVLEWTAIPDAAEYQIHIYALDPDDGSRIGIRVLTAPGDTNTLHVGADMLPDDYNQFEFRIEARGEGHAYLCSGSATVDLPSKEGPVHWGAEAGG
;
A
#
# COMPACT_ATOMS: atom_id res chain seq x y z
N MET A 1 32.41 17.80 -6.05
CA MET A 1 31.24 16.92 -6.16
C MET A 1 30.05 17.82 -5.93
N THR A 2 29.40 18.22 -7.01
CA THR A 2 28.22 19.08 -7.00
C THR A 2 27.04 18.23 -6.55
N ALA A 3 26.35 18.67 -5.49
CA ALA A 3 25.07 18.11 -5.10
C ALA A 3 24.10 18.33 -6.27
N ASP A 4 23.55 17.23 -6.79
CA ASP A 4 22.43 17.28 -7.72
C ASP A 4 21.21 17.61 -6.84
N SER A 5 20.68 18.83 -6.97
CA SER A 5 19.44 19.22 -6.31
C SER A 5 18.33 18.37 -6.92
N GLY A 6 17.83 17.40 -6.15
CA GLY A 6 17.00 16.28 -6.61
C GLY A 6 15.59 16.64 -7.07
N GLU A 7 15.44 17.65 -7.93
CA GLU A 7 14.20 17.89 -8.68
C GLU A 7 13.99 16.73 -9.64
N ARG A 8 12.97 15.92 -9.37
CA ARG A 8 12.52 14.86 -10.27
C ARG A 8 11.41 15.44 -11.15
N GLU A 9 11.70 15.67 -12.43
CA GLU A 9 10.71 16.10 -13.41
C GLU A 9 10.13 14.87 -14.13
N THR A 10 8.80 14.81 -14.22
CA THR A 10 8.08 13.77 -14.97
C THR A 10 7.25 14.42 -16.05
N VAL A 11 7.24 13.80 -17.24
CA VAL A 11 6.42 14.21 -18.38
C VAL A 11 5.25 13.24 -18.54
N PHE A 12 4.04 13.79 -18.53
CA PHE A 12 2.78 13.10 -18.73
C PHE A 12 2.36 13.30 -20.19
N THR A 13 1.78 12.28 -20.80
CA THR A 13 1.22 12.36 -22.16
C THR A 13 -0.10 11.60 -22.20
N TRP A 14 -1.11 12.18 -22.86
CA TRP A 14 -2.43 11.57 -23.02
C TRP A 14 -2.95 11.74 -24.43
N THR A 15 -3.86 10.85 -24.81
CA THR A 15 -4.59 10.97 -26.09
C THR A 15 -5.57 12.14 -25.98
N PRO A 16 -5.56 13.10 -26.93
CA PRO A 16 -6.53 14.18 -26.92
C PRO A 16 -7.96 13.65 -27.04
N PHE A 17 -8.88 14.25 -26.28
CA PHE A 17 -10.28 13.89 -26.26
C PHE A 17 -11.08 14.79 -27.21
N GLU A 18 -11.86 14.18 -28.10
CA GLU A 18 -12.67 14.92 -29.07
C GLU A 18 -13.77 15.72 -28.37
N GLY A 19 -13.84 17.03 -28.64
CA GLY A 19 -14.80 17.94 -28.02
C GLY A 19 -14.37 18.51 -26.67
N ALA A 20 -13.16 18.20 -26.18
CA ALA A 20 -12.61 18.87 -25.00
C ALA A 20 -12.28 20.35 -25.30
N GLU A 21 -12.68 21.24 -24.40
CA GLU A 21 -12.32 22.66 -24.40
C GLU A 21 -11.09 22.94 -23.52
N GLY A 22 -10.72 21.97 -22.67
CA GLY A 22 -9.48 21.95 -21.93
C GLY A 22 -9.34 20.68 -21.10
N TYR A 23 -8.25 20.63 -20.32
CA TYR A 23 -8.00 19.57 -19.36
C TYR A 23 -7.73 20.15 -17.97
N ILE A 24 -8.07 19.38 -16.95
CA ILE A 24 -7.58 19.58 -15.58
C ILE A 24 -6.61 18.43 -15.31
N PHE A 25 -5.38 18.78 -14.98
CA PHE A 25 -4.37 17.84 -14.53
C PHE A 25 -4.22 17.97 -13.01
N SER A 26 -4.08 16.85 -12.29
CA SER A 26 -3.71 16.82 -10.87
C SER A 26 -2.96 15.53 -10.55
N ILE A 27 -2.27 15.50 -9.41
CA ILE A 27 -1.60 14.30 -8.90
C ILE A 27 -2.08 14.08 -7.48
N ASP A 28 -2.62 12.91 -7.21
CA ASP A 28 -3.00 12.46 -5.88
C ASP A 28 -1.96 11.47 -5.35
N ASP A 29 -1.73 11.47 -4.05
CA ASP A 29 -0.83 10.55 -3.36
C ASP A 29 -1.52 9.25 -2.95
N ALA A 30 -0.82 8.40 -2.20
CA ALA A 30 -1.31 7.08 -1.80
C ALA A 30 -2.56 7.14 -0.91
N GLU A 31 -2.76 8.25 -0.20
CA GLU A 31 -3.91 8.50 0.68
C GLU A 31 -5.05 9.21 -0.06
N GLY A 32 -4.85 9.55 -1.34
CA GLY A 32 -5.77 10.33 -2.15
C GLY A 32 -5.69 11.82 -1.87
N GLU A 33 -4.63 12.28 -1.20
CA GLU A 33 -4.38 13.70 -1.01
C GLU A 33 -3.64 14.27 -2.22
N MET A 34 -4.15 15.37 -2.75
CA MET A 34 -3.57 16.03 -3.90
C MET A 34 -2.22 16.67 -3.55
N LEU A 35 -1.21 16.47 -4.41
CA LEU A 35 0.08 17.15 -4.29
C LEU A 35 -0.08 18.66 -4.49
N THR A 36 0.68 19.42 -3.71
CA THR A 36 0.67 20.87 -3.79
C THR A 36 1.09 21.30 -5.21
N HIS A 37 0.40 22.28 -5.78
CA HIS A 37 0.67 22.81 -7.13
C HIS A 37 0.47 21.83 -8.30
N SER A 38 0.01 20.59 -8.08
CA SER A 38 -0.26 19.64 -9.18
C SER A 38 -1.54 19.97 -9.94
N ALA A 39 -2.53 20.59 -9.30
CA ALA A 39 -3.78 20.99 -9.94
C ALA A 39 -3.58 22.16 -10.91
N VAL A 40 -3.67 21.88 -12.21
CA VAL A 40 -3.55 22.90 -13.26
C VAL A 40 -4.61 22.73 -14.35
N MET A 41 -5.08 23.85 -14.90
CA MET A 41 -5.91 23.87 -16.11
C MET A 41 -5.03 24.02 -17.34
N LEU A 42 -5.26 23.17 -18.34
CA LEU A 42 -4.49 23.12 -19.57
C LEU A 42 -5.41 23.38 -20.78
N PRO A 43 -4.93 24.10 -21.81
CA PRO A 43 -5.66 24.30 -23.06
C PRO A 43 -6.04 22.99 -23.79
N ALA A 44 -7.10 23.03 -24.60
CA ALA A 44 -7.63 21.89 -25.36
C ALA A 44 -6.60 21.19 -26.28
N GLU A 45 -5.64 21.93 -26.80
CA GLU A 45 -4.57 21.42 -27.66
C GLU A 45 -3.46 20.68 -26.88
N THR A 46 -3.48 20.77 -25.55
CA THR A 46 -2.45 20.17 -24.70
C THR A 46 -2.66 18.68 -24.59
N THR A 47 -1.62 17.92 -24.92
CA THR A 47 -1.57 16.45 -24.82
C THR A 47 -0.37 15.97 -24.02
N THR A 48 0.42 16.91 -23.51
CA THR A 48 1.58 16.66 -22.66
C THR A 48 1.72 17.74 -21.61
N HIS A 49 2.17 17.35 -20.41
CA HIS A 49 2.46 18.27 -19.32
C HIS A 49 3.66 17.74 -18.53
N SER A 50 4.46 18.63 -17.97
CA SER A 50 5.55 18.24 -17.06
C SER A 50 5.22 18.71 -15.65
N TYR A 51 5.55 17.89 -14.66
CA TYR A 51 5.48 18.25 -13.26
C TYR A 51 6.81 17.93 -12.58
N SER A 52 7.32 18.89 -11.81
CA SER A 52 8.50 18.73 -10.97
C SER A 52 8.05 18.40 -9.56
N PHE A 53 8.48 17.25 -9.05
CA PHE A 53 8.22 16.85 -7.67
C PHE A 53 9.15 17.61 -6.73
N GLU A 54 8.58 18.13 -5.65
CA GLU A 54 9.35 18.61 -4.52
C GLU A 54 9.91 17.41 -3.75
N GLU A 55 11.10 17.56 -3.15
CA GLU A 55 11.76 16.46 -2.43
C GLU A 55 10.90 15.93 -1.26
N GLU A 56 10.12 16.81 -0.63
CA GLU A 56 9.18 16.45 0.44
C GLU A 56 7.99 15.62 -0.04
N ASP A 57 7.57 15.79 -1.29
CA ASP A 57 6.45 15.05 -1.84
C ASP A 57 6.84 13.62 -2.18
N LEU A 58 8.10 13.34 -2.51
CA LEU A 58 8.56 12.01 -2.97
C LEU A 58 8.23 10.88 -1.98
N GLY A 59 8.16 11.17 -0.67
CA GLY A 59 7.83 10.20 0.37
C GLY A 59 6.35 9.83 0.47
N ARG A 60 5.47 10.57 -0.22
CA ARG A 60 4.00 10.39 -0.20
C ARG A 60 3.49 9.38 -1.24
N GLY A 61 4.39 8.85 -2.07
CA GLY A 61 4.02 7.90 -3.12
C GLY A 61 3.44 6.58 -2.57
N PRO A 62 2.81 5.74 -3.42
CA PRO A 62 2.63 5.91 -4.86
C PRO A 62 1.71 7.08 -5.24
N PHE A 63 1.91 7.62 -6.44
CA PHE A 63 1.11 8.74 -6.96
C PHE A 63 0.20 8.30 -8.10
N THR A 64 -0.96 8.91 -8.18
CA THR A 64 -1.90 8.79 -9.31
C THR A 64 -2.04 10.14 -9.98
N ALA A 65 -1.57 10.26 -11.21
CA ALA A 65 -1.88 11.43 -12.03
C ALA A 65 -3.24 11.28 -12.69
N LEU A 66 -4.03 12.35 -12.67
CA LEU A 66 -5.37 12.43 -13.20
C LEU A 66 -5.42 13.51 -14.28
N VAL A 67 -5.92 13.14 -15.46
CA VAL A 67 -6.25 14.08 -16.54
C VAL A 67 -7.75 14.02 -16.77
N ARG A 68 -8.45 15.13 -16.53
CA ARG A 68 -9.90 15.26 -16.72
C ARG A 68 -10.17 16.24 -17.86
N ALA A 69 -10.68 15.74 -18.98
CA ALA A 69 -11.15 16.57 -20.07
C ALA A 69 -12.46 17.27 -19.68
N TRP A 70 -12.54 18.58 -19.90
CA TRP A 70 -13.75 19.37 -19.67
C TRP A 70 -14.19 20.08 -20.93
N ALA A 71 -15.50 20.29 -21.06
CA ALA A 71 -16.14 21.11 -22.08
C ALA A 71 -17.37 21.77 -21.45
N GLU A 72 -17.65 23.03 -21.76
CA GLU A 72 -18.88 23.71 -21.33
C GLU A 72 -20.09 23.21 -22.13
N THR A 73 -20.55 22.00 -21.83
CA THR A 73 -21.85 21.51 -22.28
C THR A 73 -22.62 20.89 -21.12
N GLU A 74 -23.74 21.54 -20.75
CA GLU A 74 -24.80 21.04 -19.85
C GLU A 74 -24.32 20.19 -18.64
N GLY A 75 -23.26 20.62 -17.95
CA GLY A 75 -22.97 20.20 -16.57
C GLY A 75 -22.19 18.90 -16.36
N ASN A 76 -21.52 18.33 -17.38
CA ASN A 76 -20.62 17.17 -17.19
C ASN A 76 -19.14 17.56 -17.39
N ILE A 77 -18.33 17.43 -16.33
CA ILE A 77 -16.96 17.97 -16.24
C ILE A 77 -15.87 16.90 -16.48
N CYS A 78 -16.22 15.62 -16.58
CA CYS A 78 -15.24 14.53 -16.70
C CYS A 78 -15.63 13.51 -17.77
N ILE A 79 -14.85 13.44 -18.86
CA ILE A 79 -15.12 12.50 -19.97
C ILE A 79 -14.12 11.32 -20.03
N ALA A 80 -12.99 11.40 -19.32
CA ALA A 80 -12.06 10.30 -19.12
C ALA A 80 -11.21 10.51 -17.85
N GLU A 81 -10.78 9.41 -17.24
CA GLU A 81 -9.74 9.36 -16.21
C GLU A 81 -8.69 8.35 -16.70
N ALA A 82 -7.43 8.78 -16.78
CA ALA A 82 -6.31 7.90 -17.07
C ALA A 82 -5.35 7.99 -15.89
N GLY A 83 -5.41 7.02 -14.99
CA GLY A 83 -4.37 6.82 -13.99
C GLY A 83 -3.08 6.48 -14.73
N VAL A 84 -2.11 7.38 -14.69
CA VAL A 84 -0.76 7.04 -15.13
C VAL A 84 0.00 6.57 -13.90
N ASP A 85 0.17 5.25 -13.79
CA ASP A 85 1.05 4.61 -12.83
C ASP A 85 2.50 4.96 -13.21
N PHE A 86 3.06 5.94 -12.52
CA PHE A 86 4.49 6.19 -12.59
C PHE A 86 5.16 5.17 -11.71
N GLY A 87 5.64 4.12 -12.36
CA GLY A 87 6.65 3.24 -11.78
C GLY A 87 7.68 4.10 -11.04
N THR A 88 7.78 3.83 -9.74
CA THR A 88 8.78 4.31 -8.79
C THR A 88 9.96 5.00 -9.48
N ALA A 89 10.10 6.31 -9.27
CA ALA A 89 11.32 7.00 -9.61
C ALA A 89 12.51 6.18 -9.09
N ASP A 90 13.47 5.85 -9.98
CA ASP A 90 14.58 4.91 -9.73
C ASP A 90 15.08 4.95 -8.28
N ALA A 91 14.50 4.06 -7.48
CA ALA A 91 14.92 3.61 -6.17
C ALA A 91 14.78 2.11 -6.29
N GLY A 92 15.71 1.48 -7.02
CA GLY A 92 15.78 0.05 -7.31
C GLY A 92 14.50 -0.71 -6.99
N VAL A 93 13.53 -0.62 -7.91
CA VAL A 93 12.17 -1.20 -7.86
C VAL A 93 12.10 -2.34 -6.84
N CYS A 94 11.58 -2.07 -5.66
CA CYS A 94 11.31 -3.14 -4.72
C CYS A 94 10.26 -4.06 -5.36
N ALA A 95 10.62 -5.32 -5.60
CA ALA A 95 9.74 -6.32 -6.21
C ALA A 95 8.62 -6.82 -5.26
N GLY A 96 8.35 -6.06 -4.19
CA GLY A 96 7.63 -6.52 -3.01
C GLY A 96 8.56 -7.05 -1.93
N ILE A 97 8.05 -7.11 -0.71
CA ILE A 97 8.70 -7.81 0.40
C ILE A 97 8.18 -9.24 0.41
N ASP A 98 9.05 -10.24 0.22
CA ASP A 98 8.64 -11.62 0.50
C ASP A 98 8.49 -11.79 2.01
N VAL A 99 7.29 -12.13 2.46
CA VAL A 99 6.94 -12.36 3.87
C VAL A 99 6.68 -13.85 4.05
N THR A 100 7.33 -14.47 5.02
CA THR A 100 7.21 -15.91 5.30
C THR A 100 6.86 -16.13 6.77
N PRO A 101 5.59 -16.46 7.08
CA PRO A 101 5.21 -16.90 8.42
C PRO A 101 5.55 -18.38 8.61
N ASN A 102 6.36 -18.69 9.61
CA ASN A 102 6.73 -20.05 9.99
C ASN A 102 6.09 -20.42 11.33
N VAL A 103 5.09 -21.30 11.33
CA VAL A 103 4.50 -21.83 12.58
C VAL A 103 5.52 -22.73 13.28
N VAL A 104 5.76 -22.47 14.57
CA VAL A 104 6.74 -23.23 15.35
C VAL A 104 6.20 -24.63 15.68
N PRO A 105 6.90 -25.71 15.30
CA PRO A 105 6.45 -27.07 15.62
C PRO A 105 6.31 -27.28 17.13
N GLY A 106 5.13 -27.74 17.56
CA GLY A 106 4.83 -27.99 18.98
C GLY A 106 4.38 -26.76 19.77
N ASP A 107 4.39 -25.57 19.16
CA ASP A 107 3.75 -24.37 19.69
C ASP A 107 2.86 -23.75 18.59
N GLU A 108 1.64 -24.27 18.53
CA GLU A 108 0.68 -24.01 17.45
C GLU A 108 0.21 -22.54 17.36
N ARG A 109 0.57 -21.71 18.35
CA ARG A 109 0.26 -20.27 18.43
C ARG A 109 1.51 -19.40 18.57
N LEU A 110 2.62 -19.91 18.05
CA LEU A 110 3.85 -19.16 17.88
C LEU A 110 4.25 -19.19 16.41
N VAL A 111 4.38 -17.99 15.84
CA VAL A 111 4.81 -17.80 14.44
C VAL A 111 6.12 -17.03 14.46
N VAL A 112 7.13 -17.53 13.75
CA VAL A 112 8.33 -16.76 13.41
C VAL A 112 8.08 -16.15 12.03
N LEU A 113 7.87 -14.84 12.02
CA LEU A 113 7.73 -14.07 10.81
C LEU A 113 9.13 -13.72 10.30
N GLU A 114 9.42 -14.03 9.05
CA GLU A 114 10.63 -13.63 8.35
C GLU A 114 10.25 -12.80 7.13
N TRP A 115 11.07 -11.82 6.77
CA TRP A 115 10.86 -11.06 5.56
C TRP A 115 12.16 -10.69 4.84
N THR A 116 12.02 -10.33 3.56
CA THR A 116 13.14 -9.80 2.77
C THR A 116 13.53 -8.42 3.30
N ALA A 117 14.81 -8.26 3.64
CA ALA A 117 15.34 -6.97 4.06
C ALA A 117 15.37 -6.00 2.87
N ILE A 118 14.85 -4.80 3.09
CA ILE A 118 14.80 -3.72 2.12
C ILE A 118 15.97 -2.77 2.36
N PRO A 119 16.83 -2.51 1.34
CA PRO A 119 17.87 -1.49 1.43
C PRO A 119 17.27 -0.14 1.84
N ASP A 120 18.01 0.60 2.67
CA ASP A 120 17.64 1.94 3.14
C ASP A 120 16.36 2.00 4.00
N ALA A 121 15.80 0.86 4.40
CA ALA A 121 14.78 0.83 5.43
C ALA A 121 15.37 1.36 6.75
N ALA A 122 14.73 2.39 7.30
CA ALA A 122 14.98 2.88 8.65
C ALA A 122 14.13 2.11 9.67
N GLU A 123 12.94 1.68 9.27
CA GLU A 123 12.03 0.87 10.08
C GLU A 123 11.13 -0.03 9.22
N TYR A 124 10.51 -1.01 9.86
CA TYR A 124 9.39 -1.78 9.32
C TYR A 124 8.15 -1.58 10.19
N GLN A 125 7.01 -1.31 9.56
CA GLN A 125 5.71 -1.46 10.19
C GLN A 125 5.14 -2.84 9.90
N ILE A 126 4.76 -3.55 10.96
CA ILE A 126 4.23 -4.90 10.90
C ILE A 126 2.77 -4.85 11.33
N HIS A 127 1.86 -5.01 10.36
CA HIS A 127 0.43 -5.08 10.60
C HIS A 127 0.02 -6.54 10.73
N ILE A 128 -0.72 -6.83 11.80
CA ILE A 128 -1.30 -8.15 12.06
C ILE A 128 -2.82 -8.00 11.93
N TYR A 129 -3.38 -8.72 10.97
CA TYR A 129 -4.82 -8.81 10.76
C TYR A 129 -5.29 -10.23 11.04
N ALA A 130 -6.45 -10.37 11.67
CA ALA A 130 -7.24 -11.58 11.54
C ALA A 130 -8.10 -11.45 10.27
N LEU A 131 -8.37 -12.58 9.61
CA LEU A 131 -9.31 -12.63 8.49
C LEU A 131 -10.65 -13.15 8.98
N ASP A 132 -11.71 -12.41 8.66
CA ASP A 132 -13.08 -12.84 8.94
C ASP A 132 -13.39 -14.12 8.15
N PRO A 133 -13.85 -15.20 8.80
CA PRO A 133 -14.08 -16.48 8.14
C PRO A 133 -15.25 -16.44 7.13
N ASP A 134 -16.17 -15.49 7.24
CA ASP A 134 -17.35 -15.42 6.39
C ASP A 134 -17.06 -14.69 5.06
N ASP A 135 -16.29 -13.59 5.10
CA ASP A 135 -16.05 -12.73 3.93
C ASP A 135 -14.58 -12.44 3.61
N GLY A 136 -13.65 -12.91 4.44
CA GLY A 136 -12.21 -12.68 4.27
C GLY A 136 -11.77 -11.25 4.54
N SER A 137 -12.62 -10.40 5.11
CA SER A 137 -12.27 -9.03 5.45
C SER A 137 -11.22 -8.98 6.57
N ARG A 138 -10.40 -7.92 6.55
CA ARG A 138 -9.31 -7.74 7.52
C ARG A 138 -9.83 -7.09 8.79
N ILE A 139 -9.59 -7.75 9.92
CA ILE A 139 -9.83 -7.23 11.26
C ILE A 139 -8.47 -6.86 11.86
N GLY A 140 -8.23 -5.57 12.11
CA GLY A 140 -6.97 -5.08 12.67
C GLY A 140 -6.74 -5.58 14.10
N ILE A 141 -5.66 -6.35 14.31
CA ILE A 141 -5.30 -6.87 15.64
C ILE A 141 -4.25 -5.97 16.28
N ARG A 142 -3.11 -5.76 15.60
CA ARG A 142 -1.99 -4.96 16.10
C ARG A 142 -1.20 -4.34 14.95
N VAL A 143 -0.47 -3.28 15.28
CA VAL A 143 0.61 -2.73 14.46
C VAL A 143 1.84 -2.64 15.36
N LEU A 144 2.97 -3.14 14.86
CA LEU A 144 4.26 -3.13 15.53
C LEU A 144 5.27 -2.37 14.68
N THR A 145 6.35 -1.93 15.31
CA THR A 145 7.47 -1.29 14.61
C THR A 145 8.75 -2.04 14.94
N ALA A 146 9.52 -2.39 13.91
CA ALA A 146 10.85 -2.96 14.06
C ALA A 146 11.90 -2.04 13.41
N PRO A 147 13.13 -1.99 13.94
CA PRO A 147 14.25 -1.30 13.28
C PRO A 147 14.52 -1.80 11.86
N GLY A 148 15.03 -0.94 10.99
CA GLY A 148 15.25 -1.25 9.57
C GLY A 148 16.32 -2.31 9.27
N ASP A 149 17.15 -2.65 10.26
CA ASP A 149 18.09 -3.78 10.22
C ASP A 149 17.48 -5.10 10.73
N THR A 150 16.21 -5.10 11.12
CA THR A 150 15.47 -6.28 11.56
C THR A 150 14.69 -6.91 10.40
N ASN A 151 14.77 -8.23 10.27
CA ASN A 151 14.03 -8.97 9.24
C ASN A 151 13.34 -10.24 9.76
N THR A 152 13.20 -10.34 11.08
CA THR A 152 12.54 -11.45 11.77
C THR A 152 11.80 -10.97 13.00
N LEU A 153 10.66 -11.58 13.33
CA LEU A 153 9.85 -11.28 14.51
C LEU A 153 9.15 -12.52 15.03
N HIS A 154 9.19 -12.73 16.34
CA HIS A 154 8.39 -13.76 17.00
C HIS A 154 7.01 -13.18 17.36
N VAL A 155 5.95 -13.82 16.86
CA VAL A 155 4.56 -13.46 17.11
C VAL A 155 3.92 -14.57 17.94
N GLY A 156 3.64 -14.26 19.20
CA GLY A 156 3.05 -15.20 20.17
C GLY A 156 1.53 -15.09 20.29
N ALA A 157 0.99 -15.94 21.17
CA ALA A 157 -0.45 -16.03 21.44
C ALA A 157 -1.10 -14.73 21.96
N ASP A 158 -0.33 -13.80 22.51
CA ASP A 158 -0.81 -12.47 22.93
C ASP A 158 -1.17 -11.56 21.75
N MET A 159 -0.59 -11.84 20.57
CA MET A 159 -0.83 -11.12 19.31
C MET A 159 -1.72 -11.91 18.35
N LEU A 160 -2.02 -13.17 18.66
CA LEU A 160 -2.82 -14.08 17.86
C LEU A 160 -4.00 -14.56 18.73
N PRO A 161 -5.14 -13.83 18.77
CA PRO A 161 -6.29 -14.18 19.60
C PRO A 161 -6.96 -15.47 19.17
N ASP A 162 -7.40 -16.28 20.15
CA ASP A 162 -7.89 -17.65 19.93
C ASP A 162 -9.16 -17.75 19.09
N ASP A 163 -9.92 -16.66 19.00
CA ASP A 163 -11.17 -16.56 18.24
C ASP A 163 -10.97 -16.58 16.72
N TYR A 164 -9.73 -16.41 16.26
CA TYR A 164 -9.37 -16.40 14.84
C TYR A 164 -8.36 -17.49 14.53
N ASN A 165 -8.53 -18.16 13.40
CA ASN A 165 -7.64 -19.21 12.90
C ASN A 165 -6.85 -18.76 11.66
N GLN A 166 -7.25 -17.70 10.98
CA GLN A 166 -6.55 -17.19 9.81
C GLN A 166 -6.05 -15.77 10.07
N PHE A 167 -4.77 -15.54 9.77
CA PHE A 167 -4.10 -14.25 9.98
C PHE A 167 -3.37 -13.81 8.73
N GLU A 168 -3.38 -12.50 8.45
CA GLU A 168 -2.51 -11.86 7.47
C GLU A 168 -1.47 -11.00 8.19
N PHE A 169 -0.20 -11.20 7.83
CA PHE A 169 0.90 -10.33 8.20
C PHE A 169 1.25 -9.45 7.02
N ARG A 170 1.18 -8.13 7.19
CA ARG A 170 1.63 -7.16 6.20
C ARG A 170 2.82 -6.39 6.76
N ILE A 171 3.92 -6.39 6.01
CA ILE A 171 5.13 -5.65 6.32
C ILE A 171 5.22 -4.45 5.41
N GLU A 172 5.50 -3.28 5.96
CA GLU A 172 5.82 -2.06 5.23
C GLU A 172 7.21 -1.58 5.62
N ALA A 173 8.13 -1.52 4.67
CA ALA A 173 9.43 -0.90 4.86
C ALA A 173 9.28 0.62 4.72
N ARG A 174 9.86 1.36 5.66
CA ARG A 174 9.89 2.82 5.65
C ARG A 174 11.32 3.33 5.78
N GLY A 175 11.68 4.32 4.96
CA GLY A 175 12.96 4.99 4.98
C GLY A 175 13.03 6.07 6.06
N GLU A 176 14.12 6.83 6.06
CA GLU A 176 14.23 8.02 6.91
C GLU A 176 13.06 8.99 6.66
N GLY A 177 12.59 9.65 7.72
CA GLY A 177 11.39 10.50 7.64
C GLY A 177 10.07 9.73 7.45
N HIS A 178 10.08 8.40 7.63
CA HIS A 178 8.91 7.50 7.47
C HIS A 178 8.38 7.39 6.04
N ALA A 179 9.18 7.75 5.04
CA ALA A 179 8.83 7.59 3.63
C ALA A 179 8.57 6.12 3.29
N TYR A 180 7.46 5.82 2.63
CA TYR A 180 7.15 4.46 2.23
C TYR A 180 8.15 3.96 1.16
N LEU A 181 8.72 2.77 1.39
CA LEU A 181 9.67 2.16 0.44
C LEU A 181 9.03 0.97 -0.27
N CYS A 182 8.43 0.06 0.48
CA CYS A 182 7.93 -1.19 -0.05
C CYS A 182 6.97 -1.87 0.92
N SER A 183 6.17 -2.81 0.41
CA SER A 183 5.38 -3.69 1.26
C SER A 183 5.28 -5.10 0.69
N GLY A 184 4.82 -5.99 1.55
CA GLY A 184 4.42 -7.34 1.18
C GLY A 184 3.56 -7.94 2.27
N SER A 185 2.84 -9.01 1.93
CA SER A 185 2.04 -9.72 2.92
C SER A 185 1.99 -11.21 2.66
N ALA A 186 1.69 -11.95 3.72
CA ALA A 186 1.44 -13.37 3.66
C ALA A 186 0.38 -13.76 4.69
N THR A 187 -0.40 -14.77 4.35
CA THR A 187 -1.40 -15.35 5.25
C THR A 187 -0.87 -16.63 5.89
N VAL A 188 -1.39 -16.92 7.09
CA VAL A 188 -1.16 -18.19 7.77
C VAL A 188 -2.48 -18.70 8.33
N ASP A 189 -2.69 -20.01 8.22
CA ASP A 189 -3.73 -20.73 8.92
C ASP A 189 -3.12 -21.40 10.15
N LEU A 190 -3.69 -21.11 11.31
CA LEU A 190 -3.36 -21.71 12.60
C LEU A 190 -4.50 -22.64 13.01
N PRO A 191 -4.20 -23.73 13.74
CA PRO A 191 -5.26 -24.57 14.28
C PRO A 191 -6.11 -23.76 15.27
N SER A 192 -7.43 -23.95 15.18
CA SER A 192 -8.37 -23.45 16.17
C SER A 192 -8.01 -24.03 17.55
N LYS A 193 -7.96 -23.21 18.60
CA LYS A 193 -7.85 -23.75 19.97
C LYS A 193 -9.12 -24.48 20.42
N GLU A 194 -10.23 -24.26 19.73
CA GLU A 194 -11.41 -25.09 19.88
C GLU A 194 -11.15 -26.46 19.26
N GLY A 195 -10.86 -27.45 20.12
CA GLY A 195 -11.12 -28.85 19.81
C GLY A 195 -12.58 -29.05 19.37
N PRO A 196 -12.95 -30.21 18.81
CA PRO A 196 -14.26 -30.40 18.18
C PRO A 196 -15.37 -29.91 19.11
N VAL A 197 -16.05 -28.84 18.69
CA VAL A 197 -17.24 -28.36 19.39
C VAL A 197 -18.31 -29.42 19.19
N HIS A 198 -18.39 -30.35 20.14
CA HIS A 198 -19.55 -31.21 20.28
C HIS A 198 -20.71 -30.29 20.67
N TRP A 199 -21.44 -29.81 19.66
CA TRP A 199 -22.81 -29.34 19.85
C TRP A 199 -23.68 -30.57 20.14
N GLY A 200 -23.52 -31.13 21.34
CA GLY A 200 -24.44 -32.11 21.86
C GLY A 200 -25.74 -31.42 22.23
N ALA A 201 -26.80 -31.69 21.49
CA ALA A 201 -28.06 -31.97 22.16
C ALA A 201 -28.07 -33.49 22.43
N GLU A 202 -27.80 -33.88 23.68
CA GLU A 202 -28.27 -35.20 24.12
C GLU A 202 -29.80 -35.15 24.06
N ALA A 203 -30.38 -35.73 23.01
CA ALA A 203 -31.78 -36.07 22.99
C ALA A 203 -31.99 -37.17 24.03
N GLY A 204 -32.46 -36.76 25.22
CA GLY A 204 -32.87 -37.68 26.27
C GLY A 204 -33.93 -38.66 25.75
N GLY A 205 -33.68 -39.94 25.98
CA GLY A 205 -34.67 -41.02 25.90
C GLY A 205 -35.40 -41.22 27.22
#